data_AF-A0A1Y1QM36-F1
#
_entry.id   AF-A0A1Y1QM36-F1
#
_cell.length_a   1.000
_cell.length_b   1.000
_cell.length_c   1.000
_cell.angle_alpha   90.00
_cell.angle_beta   90.00
_cell.angle_gamma   90.00
#
_symmetry.space_group_name_H-M   'P 1'
#
loop_
_entity.id
_entity.type
_entity.pdbx_description
1 polymer ?
#
loop_
_entity_poly.entity_id
_entity_poly.type
_entity_poly.pdbx_seq_one_letter_code
_entity_poly.pdbx_strand_id
1 'polypeptide(L)'
;MPKPYEFKSEEELIEMLKQPTTLKAGQDFFAQVSPTIDHVVTSGVTGNTFRAFRKLPAQPSTTFRTWAKNYIQDTFFTLNQISDATEYAKYIDQATLSLCESWQKLTNSDIGYGRGSKLFNLVLKKFACLQSLSQEQKNILISLQHTPLDSYTIIGLRLIAPELSIPKSATMKFVETPKQYTIFQEKITAIANKANVPPIYYDILAWDMGHQSIK
;
A
#
# COMPACT_ATOMS: atom_id res chain seq x y z
N MET A 1 11.20 -14.86 -10.61
CA MET A 1 10.20 -13.91 -10.10
C MET A 1 10.01 -12.84 -11.17
N PRO A 2 8.77 -12.38 -11.40
CA PRO A 2 8.51 -11.27 -12.32
C PRO A 2 9.39 -10.05 -11.95
N LYS A 3 9.83 -9.30 -12.96
CA LYS A 3 10.71 -8.14 -12.75
C LYS A 3 9.87 -6.86 -12.66
N PRO A 4 10.18 -5.94 -11.73
CA PRO A 4 9.59 -4.60 -11.74
C PRO A 4 9.72 -3.92 -13.10
N TYR A 5 8.64 -3.30 -13.56
CA TYR A 5 8.66 -2.44 -14.73
C TYR A 5 9.16 -1.05 -14.34
N GLU A 6 10.06 -0.48 -15.14
CA GLU A 6 10.58 0.86 -14.95
C GLU A 6 9.94 1.77 -15.99
N PHE A 7 9.16 2.75 -15.55
CA PHE A 7 8.60 3.76 -16.44
C PHE A 7 9.72 4.68 -16.92
N LYS A 8 9.76 4.94 -18.23
CA LYS A 8 10.80 5.75 -18.91
C LYS A 8 10.56 7.24 -18.74
N SER A 9 9.31 7.65 -18.55
CA SER A 9 8.88 9.04 -18.41
C SER A 9 7.64 9.15 -17.52
N GLU A 10 7.39 10.34 -16.99
CA GLU A 10 6.17 10.59 -16.21
C GLU A 10 4.93 10.50 -17.11
N GLU A 11 5.06 10.95 -18.36
CA GLU A 11 4.03 10.88 -19.40
C GLU A 11 3.60 9.44 -19.69
N GLU A 12 4.56 8.53 -19.83
CA GLU A 12 4.27 7.09 -20.01
C GLU A 12 3.43 6.56 -18.84
N LEU A 13 3.83 6.85 -17.60
CA LEU A 13 3.08 6.40 -16.44
C LEU A 13 1.65 6.98 -16.41
N ILE A 14 1.49 8.27 -16.74
CA ILE A 14 0.18 8.92 -16.83
C ILE A 14 -0.69 8.26 -17.90
N GLU A 15 -0.14 8.00 -19.09
CA GLU A 15 -0.86 7.33 -20.18
C GLU A 15 -1.29 5.91 -19.78
N MET A 16 -0.40 5.16 -19.13
CA MET A 16 -0.68 3.80 -18.66
C MET A 16 -1.72 3.75 -17.55
N LEU A 17 -1.74 4.73 -16.64
CA LEU A 17 -2.77 4.87 -15.62
C LEU A 17 -4.16 5.14 -16.23
N LYS A 18 -4.22 5.84 -17.36
CA LYS A 18 -5.46 6.14 -18.10
C LYS A 18 -5.95 4.99 -18.96
N GLN A 19 -5.16 3.94 -19.17
CA GLN A 19 -5.55 2.83 -20.02
C GLN A 19 -6.83 2.15 -19.49
N PRO A 20 -7.80 1.81 -20.36
CA PRO A 20 -9.02 1.14 -19.95
C PRO A 20 -8.79 -0.16 -19.16
N THR A 21 -7.69 -0.87 -19.46
CA THR A 21 -7.27 -2.07 -18.75
C THR A 21 -6.93 -1.79 -17.29
N THR A 22 -6.13 -0.75 -17.01
CA THR A 22 -5.77 -0.31 -15.66
C THR A 22 -6.98 0.18 -14.89
N LEU A 23 -7.81 1.00 -15.54
CA LEU A 23 -9.03 1.52 -14.93
C LEU A 23 -9.98 0.39 -14.54
N LYS A 24 -10.19 -0.56 -15.45
CA LYS A 24 -11.00 -1.75 -15.21
C LYS A 24 -10.43 -2.63 -14.10
N ALA A 25 -9.12 -2.87 -14.08
CA ALA A 25 -8.48 -3.65 -13.02
C ALA A 25 -8.69 -3.01 -11.63
N GLY A 26 -8.58 -1.67 -11.54
CA GLY A 26 -8.90 -0.92 -10.33
C GLY A 26 -10.35 -1.05 -9.91
N GLN A 27 -11.28 -0.83 -10.83
CA GLN A 27 -12.72 -0.96 -10.59
C GLN A 27 -13.10 -2.38 -10.15
N ASP A 28 -12.62 -3.39 -10.87
CA ASP A 28 -12.87 -4.80 -10.58
C ASP A 28 -12.27 -5.20 -9.21
N PHE A 29 -11.12 -4.63 -8.81
CA PHE A 29 -10.56 -4.84 -7.47
C PHE A 29 -11.48 -4.26 -6.39
N PHE A 30 -11.89 -3.00 -6.52
CA PHE A 30 -12.69 -2.32 -5.49
C PHE A 30 -14.17 -2.70 -5.50
N ALA A 31 -14.66 -3.35 -6.55
CA ALA A 31 -15.99 -3.96 -6.60
C ALA A 31 -16.11 -5.23 -5.72
N GLN A 32 -14.99 -5.80 -5.27
CA GLN A 32 -15.00 -6.93 -4.36
C GLN A 32 -15.63 -6.55 -3.02
N VAL A 33 -16.23 -7.55 -2.35
CA VAL A 33 -16.83 -7.37 -1.02
C VAL A 33 -16.02 -8.14 0.01
N SER A 34 -15.68 -7.46 1.11
CA SER A 34 -15.14 -8.09 2.32
C SER A 34 -16.19 -8.03 3.42
N PRO A 35 -16.72 -9.17 3.92
CA PRO A 35 -17.82 -9.16 4.86
C PRO A 35 -17.43 -8.65 6.25
N THR A 36 -16.16 -8.80 6.66
CA THR A 36 -15.69 -8.48 8.01
C THR A 36 -14.28 -7.88 8.00
N ILE A 37 -13.90 -7.20 9.10
CA ILE A 37 -12.53 -6.73 9.33
C ILE A 37 -11.53 -7.91 9.29
N ASP A 38 -11.93 -9.07 9.81
CA ASP A 38 -11.09 -10.27 9.78
C ASP A 38 -10.80 -10.73 8.34
N HIS A 39 -11.83 -10.71 7.47
CA HIS A 39 -11.65 -10.98 6.05
C HIS A 39 -10.75 -9.93 5.37
N VAL A 40 -10.92 -8.65 5.70
CA VAL A 40 -10.05 -7.57 5.19
C VAL A 40 -8.59 -7.84 5.52
N VAL A 41 -8.29 -8.13 6.79
CA VAL A 41 -6.92 -8.35 7.27
C VAL A 41 -6.30 -9.62 6.68
N THR A 42 -7.06 -10.72 6.63
CA THR A 42 -6.56 -12.01 6.13
C THR A 42 -6.35 -12.02 4.61
N SER A 43 -7.23 -11.36 3.86
CA SER A 43 -7.14 -11.28 2.39
C SER A 43 -6.26 -10.13 1.88
N GLY A 44 -6.11 -9.05 2.66
CA GLY A 44 -5.23 -7.91 2.32
C GLY A 44 -3.74 -8.27 2.35
N VAL A 45 -3.34 -9.22 3.22
CA VAL A 45 -1.96 -9.70 3.30
C VAL A 45 -1.88 -11.23 3.26
N THR A 46 -1.30 -11.77 2.19
CA THR A 46 -1.12 -13.23 2.01
C THR A 46 0.21 -13.72 2.59
N GLY A 47 0.38 -15.05 2.71
CA GLY A 47 1.60 -15.65 3.27
C GLY A 47 2.90 -15.25 2.54
N ASN A 48 2.83 -14.96 1.23
CA ASN A 48 3.99 -14.49 0.47
C ASN A 48 4.50 -13.12 0.94
N THR A 49 3.62 -12.27 1.46
CA THR A 49 3.96 -10.95 2.00
C THR A 49 4.94 -11.06 3.17
N PHE A 50 4.87 -12.15 3.94
CA PHE A 50 5.69 -12.36 5.13
C PHE A 50 7.01 -13.10 4.87
N ARG A 51 7.33 -13.40 3.60
CA ARG A 51 8.55 -14.12 3.22
C ARG A 51 9.83 -13.45 3.75
N ALA A 52 9.84 -12.12 3.85
CA ALA A 52 10.96 -11.35 4.37
C ALA A 52 11.19 -11.51 5.89
N PHE A 53 10.28 -12.16 6.62
CA PHE A 53 10.29 -12.28 8.08
C PHE A 53 10.40 -13.73 8.58
N ARG A 54 10.79 -14.68 7.72
CA ARG A 54 10.75 -16.14 8.01
C ARG A 54 11.61 -16.64 9.18
N LYS A 55 12.53 -15.83 9.70
CA LYS A 55 13.48 -16.22 10.76
C LYS A 55 13.18 -15.58 12.11
N LEU A 56 11.93 -15.15 12.33
CA LEU A 56 11.51 -14.57 13.60
C LEU A 56 11.06 -15.67 14.57
N PRO A 57 11.24 -15.46 15.89
CA PRO A 57 10.79 -16.39 16.92
C PRO A 57 9.26 -16.53 16.97
N ALA A 58 8.54 -15.46 16.59
CA ALA A 58 7.09 -15.45 16.45
C ALA A 58 6.64 -15.71 15.00
N GLN A 59 5.42 -16.21 14.83
CA GLN A 59 4.77 -16.39 13.52
C GLN A 59 4.41 -15.02 12.90
N PRO A 60 5.14 -14.51 11.90
CA PRO A 60 5.03 -13.10 11.49
C PRO A 60 3.64 -12.74 10.94
N SER A 61 3.01 -13.67 10.22
CA SER A 61 1.66 -13.49 9.68
C SER A 61 0.62 -13.38 10.79
N THR A 62 0.68 -14.25 11.79
CA THR A 62 -0.22 -14.21 12.95
C THR A 62 -0.01 -12.92 13.74
N THR A 63 1.25 -12.58 14.05
CA THR A 63 1.59 -11.35 14.78
C THR A 63 1.03 -10.11 14.10
N PHE A 64 1.27 -9.95 12.79
CA PHE A 64 0.74 -8.79 12.05
C PHE A 64 -0.79 -8.79 12.01
N ARG A 65 -1.41 -9.93 11.68
CA ARG A 65 -2.87 -9.98 11.49
C ARG A 65 -3.62 -9.72 12.79
N THR A 66 -3.12 -10.24 13.92
CA THR A 66 -3.67 -9.93 15.24
C THR A 66 -3.56 -8.44 15.55
N TRP A 67 -2.39 -7.84 15.34
CA TRP A 67 -2.20 -6.39 15.52
C TRP A 67 -3.14 -5.59 14.62
N ALA A 68 -3.18 -5.87 13.31
CA ALA A 68 -3.95 -5.10 12.33
C ALA A 68 -5.45 -5.18 12.59
N LYS A 69 -5.94 -6.35 12.99
CA LYS A 69 -7.34 -6.55 13.37
C LYS A 69 -7.71 -5.68 14.57
N ASN A 70 -6.94 -5.78 15.65
CA ASN A 70 -7.20 -5.02 16.87
C ASN A 70 -7.11 -3.51 16.59
N TYR A 71 -6.05 -3.06 15.92
CA TYR A 71 -5.87 -1.65 15.57
C TYR A 71 -7.06 -1.10 14.79
N ILE A 72 -7.49 -1.77 13.71
CA ILE A 72 -8.64 -1.33 12.90
C ILE A 72 -9.95 -1.38 13.69
N GLN A 73 -10.14 -2.35 14.59
CA GLN A 73 -11.33 -2.39 15.44
C GLN A 73 -11.36 -1.20 16.40
N ASP A 74 -10.24 -0.90 17.04
CA ASP A 74 -10.11 0.18 18.02
C ASP A 74 -10.23 1.57 17.36
N THR A 75 -9.75 1.71 16.12
CA THR A 75 -9.75 2.97 15.37
C THR A 75 -10.82 3.05 14.30
N PHE A 76 -11.76 2.09 14.25
CA PHE A 76 -12.74 1.98 13.17
C PHE A 76 -13.48 3.28 12.91
N PHE A 77 -13.94 3.93 13.98
CA PHE A 77 -14.69 5.18 13.89
C PHE A 77 -13.83 6.30 13.29
N THR A 78 -12.59 6.46 13.75
CA THR A 78 -11.64 7.41 13.17
C THR A 78 -11.43 7.13 11.68
N LEU A 79 -11.10 5.89 11.32
CA LEU A 79 -10.85 5.52 9.93
C LEU A 79 -12.08 5.75 9.03
N ASN A 80 -13.29 5.53 9.56
CA ASN A 80 -14.55 5.75 8.86
C ASN A 80 -14.94 7.23 8.75
N GLN A 81 -14.27 8.14 9.46
CA GLN A 81 -14.54 9.58 9.41
C GLN A 81 -13.49 10.38 8.64
N ILE A 82 -12.33 9.80 8.34
CA ILE A 82 -11.29 10.45 7.55
C ILE A 82 -11.87 10.87 6.20
N SER A 83 -11.71 12.15 5.90
CA SER A 83 -12.26 12.78 4.68
C SER A 83 -11.22 13.56 3.87
N ASP A 84 -10.01 13.73 4.41
CA ASP A 84 -8.93 14.43 3.72
C ASP A 84 -7.58 13.70 3.79
N ALA A 85 -6.68 14.09 2.89
CA ALA A 85 -5.38 13.46 2.72
C ALA A 85 -4.43 13.68 3.91
N THR A 86 -4.57 14.79 4.63
CA THR A 86 -3.71 15.10 5.79
C THR A 86 -4.07 14.20 6.97
N GLU A 87 -5.37 14.03 7.25
CA GLU A 87 -5.85 13.09 8.25
C GLU A 87 -5.50 11.66 7.90
N TYR A 88 -5.67 11.26 6.64
CA TYR A 88 -5.27 9.94 6.17
C TYR A 88 -3.77 9.69 6.38
N ALA A 89 -2.91 10.62 5.98
CA ALA A 89 -1.47 10.48 6.14
C ALA A 89 -1.05 10.36 7.62
N LYS A 90 -1.65 11.16 8.51
CA LYS A 90 -1.43 11.06 9.97
C LYS A 90 -1.85 9.70 10.51
N TYR A 91 -3.00 9.18 10.07
CA TYR A 91 -3.49 7.87 10.47
C TYR A 91 -2.51 6.74 10.07
N ILE A 92 -1.95 6.80 8.86
CA ILE A 92 -0.93 5.84 8.40
C ILE A 92 0.33 5.91 9.26
N ASP A 93 0.83 7.12 9.55
CA ASP A 93 2.03 7.30 10.35
C ASP A 93 1.85 6.73 11.75
N GLN A 94 0.76 7.08 12.43
CA GLN A 94 0.41 6.56 13.76
C GLN A 94 0.28 5.03 13.77
N ALA A 95 -0.40 4.46 12.78
CA ALA A 95 -0.54 3.02 12.66
C ALA A 95 0.81 2.34 12.42
N THR A 96 1.65 2.94 11.58
CA THR A 96 2.98 2.40 11.27
C THR A 96 3.87 2.40 12.50
N LEU A 97 3.88 3.48 13.29
CA LEU A 97 4.64 3.57 14.53
C LEU A 97 4.13 2.56 15.58
N SER A 98 2.80 2.43 15.73
CA SER A 98 2.18 1.43 16.61
C SER A 98 2.55 -0.01 16.21
N LEU A 99 2.56 -0.30 14.91
CA LEU A 99 3.02 -1.59 14.40
C LEU A 99 4.49 -1.83 14.72
N CYS A 100 5.36 -0.85 14.47
CA CYS A 100 6.80 -0.99 14.73
C CYS A 100 7.06 -1.31 16.21
N GLU A 101 6.41 -0.59 17.12
CA GLU A 101 6.53 -0.83 18.55
C GLU A 101 6.00 -2.22 18.95
N SER A 102 4.79 -2.57 18.50
CA SER A 102 4.17 -3.87 18.80
C SER A 102 4.99 -5.03 18.24
N TRP A 103 5.53 -4.87 17.03
CA TRP A 103 6.34 -5.86 16.36
C TRP A 103 7.66 -6.11 17.09
N GLN A 104 8.34 -5.04 17.51
CA GLN A 104 9.57 -5.14 18.31
C GLN A 104 9.32 -5.91 19.60
N LYS A 105 8.24 -5.59 20.32
CA LYS A 105 7.87 -6.28 21.58
C LYS A 105 7.60 -7.78 21.38
N LEU A 106 6.90 -8.14 20.30
CA LEU A 106 6.45 -9.52 20.08
C LEU A 106 7.48 -10.40 19.36
N THR A 107 8.35 -9.82 18.55
CA THR A 107 9.28 -10.59 17.69
C THR A 107 10.74 -10.38 18.04
N ASN A 108 11.05 -9.42 18.93
CA ASN A 108 12.40 -8.97 19.25
C ASN A 108 13.23 -8.56 18.01
N SER A 109 12.56 -8.04 16.99
CA SER A 109 13.16 -7.62 15.73
C SER A 109 12.50 -6.35 15.24
N ASP A 110 13.26 -5.52 14.52
CA ASP A 110 12.72 -4.33 13.88
C ASP A 110 12.08 -4.67 12.52
N ILE A 111 10.83 -4.25 12.34
CA ILE A 111 10.15 -4.30 11.05
C ILE A 111 10.58 -3.14 10.14
N GLY A 112 10.95 -1.99 10.68
CA GLY A 112 11.28 -0.78 9.93
C GLY A 112 10.06 -0.13 9.28
N TYR A 113 10.12 1.20 9.17
CA TYR A 113 8.98 2.03 8.77
C TYR A 113 8.39 1.63 7.40
N GLY A 114 9.22 1.54 6.35
CA GLY A 114 8.74 1.23 5.00
C GLY A 114 8.04 -0.13 4.87
N ARG A 115 8.51 -1.15 5.60
CA ARG A 115 7.85 -2.46 5.62
C ARG A 115 6.56 -2.41 6.42
N GLY A 116 6.56 -1.74 7.57
CA GLY A 116 5.37 -1.58 8.42
C GLY A 116 4.24 -0.85 7.67
N SER A 117 4.55 0.31 7.09
CA SER A 117 3.58 1.10 6.33
C SER A 117 3.10 0.37 5.08
N LYS A 118 3.96 -0.37 4.37
CA LYS A 118 3.54 -1.23 3.25
C LYS A 118 2.47 -2.24 3.71
N LEU A 119 2.75 -3.01 4.77
CA LEU A 119 1.83 -4.05 5.22
C LEU A 119 0.47 -3.46 5.60
N PHE A 120 0.47 -2.32 6.30
CA PHE A 120 -0.77 -1.67 6.69
C PHE A 120 -1.53 -1.09 5.49
N ASN A 121 -0.86 -0.47 4.52
CA ASN A 121 -1.51 0.01 3.30
C ASN A 121 -2.13 -1.11 2.46
N LEU A 122 -1.54 -2.32 2.45
CA LEU A 122 -2.17 -3.48 1.82
C LEU A 122 -3.50 -3.86 2.50
N VAL A 123 -3.56 -3.77 3.82
CA VAL A 123 -4.80 -4.00 4.58
C VAL A 123 -5.81 -2.90 4.28
N LEU A 124 -5.39 -1.63 4.27
CA LEU A 124 -6.30 -0.51 3.99
C LEU A 124 -6.84 -0.52 2.55
N LYS A 125 -6.02 -0.92 1.57
CA LYS A 125 -6.47 -1.19 0.20
C LYS A 125 -7.67 -2.12 0.21
N LYS A 126 -7.60 -3.21 0.99
CA LYS A 126 -8.71 -4.16 1.14
C LYS A 126 -9.84 -3.65 2.05
N PHE A 127 -9.56 -2.76 2.99
CA PHE A 127 -10.55 -2.15 3.87
C PHE A 127 -11.59 -1.34 3.09
N ALA A 128 -11.21 -0.66 2.00
CA ALA A 128 -12.17 -0.01 1.11
C ALA A 128 -13.21 -0.98 0.49
N CYS A 129 -12.97 -2.29 0.53
CA CYS A 129 -13.93 -3.30 0.11
C CYS A 129 -14.86 -3.77 1.25
N LEU A 130 -14.74 -3.24 2.46
CA LEU A 130 -15.53 -3.67 3.62
C LEU A 130 -17.03 -3.40 3.40
N GLN A 131 -17.85 -4.40 3.66
CA GLN A 131 -19.29 -4.37 3.41
C GLN A 131 -20.03 -3.29 4.20
N SER A 132 -19.58 -3.00 5.43
CA SER A 132 -20.22 -2.01 6.31
C SER A 132 -19.96 -0.55 5.92
N LEU A 133 -19.06 -0.29 4.97
CA LEU A 133 -18.81 1.06 4.48
C LEU A 133 -19.90 1.50 3.49
N SER A 134 -20.37 2.74 3.61
CA SER A 134 -21.20 3.36 2.59
C SER A 134 -20.43 3.53 1.28
N GLN A 135 -21.13 3.62 0.15
CA GLN A 135 -20.47 3.81 -1.14
C GLN A 135 -19.68 5.13 -1.19
N GLU A 136 -20.20 6.18 -0.55
CA GLU A 136 -19.52 7.46 -0.39
C GLU A 136 -18.19 7.29 0.36
N GLN A 137 -18.20 6.61 1.52
CA GLN A 137 -17.00 6.38 2.30
C GLN A 137 -15.97 5.53 1.55
N LYS A 138 -16.43 4.54 0.78
CA LYS A 138 -15.54 3.75 -0.09
C LYS A 138 -14.83 4.65 -1.10
N ASN A 139 -15.57 5.51 -1.78
CA ASN A 139 -15.01 6.41 -2.80
C ASN A 139 -14.00 7.39 -2.18
N ILE A 140 -14.31 7.95 -1.00
CA ILE A 140 -13.39 8.80 -0.24
C ILE A 140 -12.12 8.02 0.12
N LEU A 141 -12.25 6.84 0.74
CA LEU A 141 -11.07 6.07 1.14
C LEU A 141 -10.21 5.64 -0.05
N ILE A 142 -10.82 5.27 -1.18
CA ILE A 142 -10.09 4.91 -2.40
C ILE A 142 -9.29 6.11 -2.91
N SER A 143 -9.86 7.33 -2.90
CA SER A 143 -9.16 8.52 -3.38
C SER A 143 -8.00 8.95 -2.46
N LEU A 144 -8.08 8.63 -1.18
CA LEU A 144 -7.05 8.97 -0.18
C LEU A 144 -5.96 7.91 -0.03
N GLN A 145 -6.18 6.69 -0.52
CA GLN A 145 -5.28 5.56 -0.26
C GLN A 145 -3.87 5.78 -0.80
N HIS A 146 -2.91 5.71 0.14
CA HIS A 146 -1.49 5.62 -0.16
C HIS A 146 -1.16 4.30 -0.85
N THR A 147 -0.22 4.34 -1.79
CA THR A 147 0.29 3.15 -2.49
C THR A 147 1.20 2.33 -1.58
N PRO A 148 0.97 1.02 -1.41
CA PRO A 148 1.93 0.13 -0.77
C PRO A 148 3.29 0.17 -1.48
N LEU A 149 4.34 0.58 -0.75
CA LEU A 149 5.67 0.72 -1.33
C LEU A 149 6.43 -0.62 -1.27
N ASP A 150 6.67 -1.21 -2.43
CA ASP A 150 7.49 -2.40 -2.59
C ASP A 150 8.40 -2.33 -3.80
N SER A 151 9.10 -3.40 -4.15
CA SER A 151 10.04 -3.36 -5.27
C SER A 151 9.38 -2.95 -6.59
N TYR A 152 8.11 -3.31 -6.84
CA TYR A 152 7.43 -2.96 -8.08
C TYR A 152 7.11 -1.47 -8.13
N THR A 153 6.51 -0.94 -7.06
CA THR A 153 6.11 0.48 -6.99
C THR A 153 7.30 1.41 -6.75
N ILE A 154 8.35 0.98 -6.04
CA ILE A 154 9.55 1.78 -5.85
C ILE A 154 10.37 1.83 -7.15
N ILE A 155 10.69 0.69 -7.76
CA ILE A 155 11.55 0.68 -8.97
C ILE A 155 10.83 1.34 -10.15
N GLY A 156 9.51 1.25 -10.23
CA GLY A 156 8.74 1.97 -11.26
C GLY A 156 9.00 3.47 -11.28
N LEU A 157 9.25 4.11 -10.13
CA LEU A 157 9.52 5.54 -10.06
C LEU A 157 10.98 5.92 -10.37
N ARG A 158 11.89 4.96 -10.53
CA ARG A 158 13.34 5.20 -10.53
C ARG A 158 13.80 6.25 -11.55
N LEU A 159 13.29 6.22 -12.78
CA LEU A 159 13.71 7.15 -13.83
C LEU A 159 12.93 8.47 -13.82
N ILE A 160 11.75 8.48 -13.19
CA ILE A 160 10.79 9.59 -13.23
C ILE A 160 10.79 10.45 -11.96
N ALA A 161 11.50 9.99 -10.93
CA ALA A 161 11.70 10.66 -9.65
C ALA A 161 13.19 10.61 -9.24
N PRO A 162 14.10 11.23 -10.02
CA PRO A 162 15.55 11.21 -9.73
C PRO A 162 15.90 11.76 -8.33
N GLU A 163 15.09 12.67 -7.79
CA GLU A 163 15.20 13.21 -6.44
C GLU A 163 15.12 12.14 -5.34
N LEU A 164 14.48 11.00 -5.62
CA LEU A 164 14.36 9.88 -4.69
C LEU A 164 15.60 8.96 -4.68
N SER A 165 16.55 9.16 -5.60
CA SER A 165 17.82 8.40 -5.68
C SER A 165 17.64 6.87 -5.63
N ILE A 166 16.63 6.35 -6.33
CA ILE A 166 16.22 4.95 -6.25
C ILE A 166 17.24 4.04 -6.94
N PRO A 167 17.85 3.05 -6.25
CA PRO A 167 18.75 2.10 -6.90
C PRO A 167 17.99 1.05 -7.72
N LYS A 168 18.64 0.46 -8.74
CA LYS A 168 18.09 -0.64 -9.56
C LYS A 168 17.62 -1.86 -8.76
N SER A 169 18.23 -2.08 -7.59
CA SER A 169 17.94 -3.19 -6.69
C SER A 169 17.10 -2.76 -5.49
N ALA A 170 16.40 -1.63 -5.57
CA ALA A 170 15.58 -1.13 -4.48
C ALA A 170 14.56 -2.19 -4.04
N THR A 171 14.48 -2.40 -2.72
CA THR A 171 13.50 -3.27 -2.10
C THR A 171 12.62 -2.44 -1.16
N MET A 172 11.64 -3.07 -0.53
CA MET A 172 10.85 -2.44 0.53
C MET A 172 11.68 -1.87 1.70
N LYS A 173 12.95 -2.27 1.87
CA LYS A 173 13.86 -1.69 2.87
C LYS A 173 14.41 -0.31 2.48
N PHE A 174 14.24 0.10 1.23
CA PHE A 174 14.75 1.39 0.75
C PHE A 174 14.08 2.58 1.42
N VAL A 175 12.81 2.41 1.84
CA VAL A 175 12.06 3.43 2.56
C VAL A 175 12.29 3.22 4.06
N GLU A 176 13.09 4.09 4.67
CA GLU A 176 13.54 3.94 6.05
C GLU A 176 12.85 4.90 7.01
N THR A 177 12.43 6.07 6.54
CA THR A 177 11.90 7.15 7.38
C THR A 177 10.50 7.60 6.97
N PRO A 178 9.70 8.17 7.89
CA PRO A 178 8.41 8.79 7.56
C PRO A 178 8.54 9.87 6.50
N LYS A 179 9.57 10.71 6.59
CA LYS A 179 9.82 11.79 5.63
C LYS A 179 10.03 11.24 4.22
N GLN A 180 10.88 10.22 4.07
CA GLN A 180 11.12 9.59 2.78
C GLN A 180 9.83 8.96 2.23
N TYR A 181 9.08 8.24 3.06
CA TYR A 181 7.78 7.69 2.71
C TYR A 181 6.81 8.76 2.18
N THR A 182 6.71 9.90 2.87
CA THR A 182 5.85 11.01 2.45
C THR A 182 6.22 11.51 1.06
N ILE A 183 7.51 11.71 0.77
CA ILE A 183 7.96 12.18 -0.56
C ILE A 183 7.55 11.18 -1.66
N PHE A 184 7.65 9.87 -1.39
CA PHE A 184 7.16 8.84 -2.31
C PHE A 184 5.65 8.97 -2.57
N GLN A 185 4.84 9.10 -1.51
CA GLN A 185 3.39 9.23 -1.64
C GLN A 185 2.97 10.52 -2.34
N GLU A 186 3.64 11.64 -2.07
CA GLU A 186 3.41 12.92 -2.74
C GLU A 186 3.69 12.82 -4.24
N LYS A 187 4.81 12.20 -4.63
CA LYS A 187 5.16 11.99 -6.04
C LYS A 187 4.13 11.11 -6.75
N ILE A 188 3.71 10.01 -6.14
CA ILE A 188 2.70 9.12 -6.71
C ILE A 188 1.36 9.84 -6.84
N THR A 189 0.92 10.54 -5.80
CA THR A 189 -0.32 11.31 -5.81
C THR A 189 -0.31 12.41 -6.87
N ALA A 190 0.80 13.14 -7.02
CA ALA A 190 0.92 14.16 -8.06
C ALA A 190 0.75 13.58 -9.48
N ILE A 191 1.33 12.41 -9.74
CA ILE A 191 1.21 11.72 -11.04
C ILE A 191 -0.22 11.20 -11.24
N ALA A 192 -0.79 10.55 -10.23
CA ALA A 192 -2.16 10.01 -10.28
C ALA A 192 -3.20 11.12 -10.50
N ASN A 193 -3.01 12.28 -9.89
CA ASN A 193 -3.84 13.47 -10.11
C ASN A 193 -3.77 13.95 -11.56
N LYS A 194 -2.58 13.98 -12.18
CA LYS A 194 -2.45 14.29 -13.63
C LYS A 194 -3.13 13.24 -14.51
N ALA A 195 -3.25 12.02 -14.02
CA ALA A 195 -3.99 10.95 -14.67
C ALA A 195 -5.51 10.96 -14.39
N ASN A 196 -6.00 11.81 -13.47
CA ASN A 196 -7.37 11.80 -12.96
C ASN A 196 -7.81 10.43 -12.40
N VAL A 197 -6.89 9.75 -11.71
CA VAL A 197 -7.18 8.46 -11.04
C VAL A 197 -6.74 8.49 -9.58
N PRO A 198 -7.30 7.64 -8.71
CA PRO A 198 -6.82 7.49 -7.34
C PRO A 198 -5.35 7.00 -7.28
N PRO A 199 -4.53 7.48 -6.33
CA PRO A 199 -3.12 7.08 -6.22
C PRO A 199 -2.91 5.56 -6.11
N ILE A 200 -3.82 4.87 -5.42
CA ILE A 200 -3.78 3.42 -5.25
C ILE A 200 -3.85 2.63 -6.57
N TYR A 201 -4.32 3.23 -7.67
CA TYR A 201 -4.32 2.57 -8.99
C TYR A 201 -2.89 2.31 -9.49
N TYR A 202 -1.91 3.08 -9.03
CA TYR A 202 -0.51 2.83 -9.32
C TYR A 202 -0.03 1.48 -8.82
N ASP A 203 -0.49 1.04 -7.64
CA ASP A 203 -0.17 -0.29 -7.09
C ASP A 203 -0.64 -1.42 -8.02
N ILE A 204 -1.87 -1.27 -8.53
CA ILE A 204 -2.50 -2.24 -9.43
C ILE A 204 -1.72 -2.31 -10.75
N LEU A 205 -1.44 -1.16 -11.35
CA LEU A 205 -0.65 -1.07 -12.58
C LEU A 205 0.76 -1.65 -12.40
N ALA A 206 1.49 -1.25 -11.35
CA ALA A 206 2.85 -1.68 -11.12
C ALA A 206 2.93 -3.19 -10.87
N TRP A 207 1.95 -3.75 -10.16
CA TRP A 207 1.84 -5.19 -9.95
C TRP A 207 1.54 -5.94 -11.25
N ASP A 208 0.55 -5.48 -12.02
CA ASP A 208 0.16 -6.10 -13.29
C ASP A 208 1.33 -6.09 -14.28
N MET A 209 2.00 -4.95 -14.46
CA MET A 209 3.15 -4.81 -15.36
C MET A 209 4.31 -5.71 -14.98
N GLY A 210 4.55 -5.90 -13.68
CA GLY A 210 5.53 -6.88 -13.21
C GLY A 210 5.17 -8.30 -13.65
N HIS A 211 3.90 -8.69 -13.51
CA HIS A 211 3.43 -10.06 -13.71
C HIS A 211 3.00 -10.38 -15.15
N GLN A 212 2.80 -9.39 -16.02
CA GLN A 212 2.55 -9.56 -17.46
C GLN A 212 3.76 -10.12 -18.21
N SER A 213 4.96 -10.07 -17.64
CA SER A 213 6.16 -10.74 -18.19
C SER A 213 6.12 -12.28 -18.15
N ILE A 214 5.00 -12.88 -17.73
CA ILE A 214 4.80 -14.33 -17.57
C ILE A 214 3.64 -14.87 -18.45
N LYS A 215 2.99 -14.05 -19.28
CA LYS A 215 1.95 -14.51 -20.21
C LYS A 215 2.44 -14.59 -21.65
#